data_AF-A0A5B0NI62-F1
#
_entry.id   AF-A0A5B0NI62-F1
#
_cell.length_a   1.000
_cell.length_b   1.000
_cell.length_c   1.000
_cell.angle_alpha   90.00
_cell.angle_beta   90.00
_cell.angle_gamma   90.00
#
_symmetry.space_group_name_H-M   'P 1'
#
loop_
_entity.id
_entity.type
_entity.pdbx_description
1 polymer ?
#
loop_
_entity_poly.entity_id
_entity_poly.type
_entity_poly.pdbx_seq_one_letter_code
_entity_poly.pdbx_strand_id
1 'polypeptide(L)'
;MKIGSNNLFSVGSRVEAISIGSRNVFEAKSRVSPEVQVGSDSVIGAGTTVVSEPDLHWFENARDPNAEEDEDDDERQRRSRLLDSLVIRTLPDFTVIYGASSVQSTWSGEGIGQAIGLHAKHLLYLAETLPKFHRIRPSTTSSKLPPPSSSSKN
;
A
#
# COMPACT_ATOMS: atom_id res chain seq x y z
N MET A 1 6.80 -7.12 1.46
CA MET A 1 6.13 -5.96 0.85
C MET A 1 7.08 -5.25 -0.10
N LYS A 2 6.72 -5.13 -1.39
CA LYS A 2 7.46 -4.33 -2.39
C LYS A 2 6.77 -2.98 -2.58
N ILE A 3 7.51 -1.88 -2.47
CA ILE A 3 6.96 -0.52 -2.60
C ILE A 3 7.68 0.19 -3.73
N GLY A 4 6.94 0.70 -4.72
CA GLY A 4 7.49 1.51 -5.80
C GLY A 4 7.86 2.94 -5.37
N SER A 5 8.17 3.78 -6.35
CA SER A 5 8.70 5.13 -6.09
C SER A 5 7.60 6.17 -5.95
N ASN A 6 7.90 7.27 -5.23
CA ASN A 6 7.03 8.45 -5.13
C ASN A 6 5.63 8.16 -4.56
N ASN A 7 5.49 7.16 -3.71
CA ASN A 7 4.25 6.95 -2.97
C ASN A 7 4.13 7.98 -1.83
N LEU A 8 2.93 8.49 -1.59
CA LEU A 8 2.62 9.39 -0.49
C LEU A 8 1.76 8.68 0.55
N PHE A 9 2.27 8.55 1.77
CA PHE A 9 1.55 7.99 2.91
C PHE A 9 1.20 9.09 3.90
N SER A 10 -0.09 9.43 3.98
CA SER A 10 -0.56 10.47 4.88
C SER A 10 -0.66 9.98 6.33
N VAL A 11 -0.77 10.93 7.26
CA VAL A 11 -0.88 10.65 8.69
C VAL A 11 -1.99 9.65 9.01
N GLY A 12 -1.65 8.65 9.84
CA GLY A 12 -2.59 7.64 10.32
C GLY A 12 -3.03 6.62 9.25
N SER A 13 -2.49 6.67 8.04
CA SER A 13 -2.67 5.58 7.07
C SER A 13 -1.97 4.30 7.56
N ARG A 14 -2.56 3.14 7.29
CA ARG A 14 -2.00 1.82 7.61
C ARG A 14 -2.09 0.93 6.37
N VAL A 15 -0.96 0.69 5.74
CA VAL A 15 -0.89 -0.02 4.46
C VAL A 15 -0.09 -1.29 4.63
N GLU A 16 -0.76 -2.44 4.57
CA GLU A 16 -0.18 -3.76 4.79
C GLU A 16 -0.07 -4.62 3.52
N ALA A 17 -0.46 -4.05 2.37
CA ALA A 17 -0.48 -4.66 1.04
C ALA A 17 0.74 -5.54 0.68
N ILE A 18 0.51 -6.56 -0.16
CA ILE A 18 1.55 -7.44 -0.71
C ILE A 18 2.59 -6.62 -1.48
N SER A 19 2.10 -5.77 -2.39
CA SER A 19 2.93 -4.85 -3.15
C SER A 19 2.17 -3.57 -3.53
N ILE A 20 2.95 -2.51 -3.74
CA ILE A 20 2.48 -1.18 -4.12
C ILE A 20 3.30 -0.72 -5.31
N GLY A 21 2.63 -0.23 -6.36
CA GLY A 21 3.23 0.44 -7.50
C GLY A 21 3.83 1.81 -7.16
N SER A 22 3.84 2.73 -8.13
CA SER A 22 4.45 4.05 -7.98
C SER A 22 3.43 5.18 -8.02
N ARG A 23 3.78 6.33 -7.43
CA ARG A 23 2.96 7.57 -7.43
C ARG A 23 1.56 7.41 -6.83
N ASN A 24 1.36 6.45 -5.93
CA ASN A 24 0.10 6.31 -5.23
C ASN A 24 -0.03 7.32 -4.09
N VAL A 25 -1.27 7.71 -3.79
CA VAL A 25 -1.60 8.56 -2.65
C VAL A 25 -2.49 7.80 -1.69
N PHE A 26 -1.99 7.56 -0.47
CA PHE A 26 -2.76 7.03 0.64
C PHE A 26 -3.12 8.19 1.55
N GLU A 27 -4.39 8.59 1.52
CA GLU A 27 -4.89 9.71 2.30
C GLU A 27 -5.02 9.36 3.79
N ALA A 28 -5.30 10.38 4.60
CA ALA A 28 -5.29 10.25 6.05
C ALA A 28 -6.25 9.16 6.53
N LYS A 29 -5.78 8.33 7.48
CA LYS A 29 -6.56 7.23 8.09
C LYS A 29 -7.03 6.13 7.12
N SER A 30 -6.53 6.09 5.89
CA SER A 30 -6.79 4.97 4.98
C SER A 30 -6.17 3.67 5.49
N ARG A 31 -6.81 2.53 5.19
CA ARG A 31 -6.35 1.19 5.58
C ARG A 31 -6.34 0.28 4.36
N VAL A 32 -5.27 -0.49 4.18
CA VAL A 32 -5.16 -1.48 3.10
C VAL A 32 -4.70 -2.80 3.70
N SER A 33 -5.45 -3.87 3.43
CA SER A 33 -5.21 -5.20 4.01
C SER A 33 -4.00 -5.91 3.38
N PRO A 34 -3.45 -6.93 4.08
CA PRO A 34 -2.29 -7.69 3.60
C PRO A 34 -2.50 -8.43 2.28
N GLU A 35 -3.74 -8.75 1.92
CA GLU A 35 -4.11 -9.55 0.74
C GLU A 35 -4.35 -8.70 -0.52
N VAL A 36 -4.02 -7.40 -0.46
CA VAL A 36 -4.22 -6.46 -1.57
C VAL A 36 -2.90 -6.18 -2.28
N GLN A 37 -2.96 -6.11 -3.61
CA GLN A 37 -1.90 -5.58 -4.46
C GLN A 37 -2.39 -4.27 -5.09
N VAL A 38 -1.60 -3.21 -4.96
CA VAL A 38 -1.93 -1.87 -5.49
C VAL A 38 -1.06 -1.56 -6.71
N GLY A 39 -1.70 -1.16 -7.80
CA GLY A 39 -1.04 -0.65 -9.01
C GLY A 39 -0.35 0.71 -8.81
N SER A 40 -0.19 1.46 -9.89
CA SER A 40 0.40 2.80 -9.92
C SER A 40 -0.65 3.89 -10.14
N ASP A 41 -0.30 5.13 -9.83
CA ASP A 41 -1.13 6.32 -10.05
C ASP A 41 -2.54 6.22 -9.44
N SER A 42 -2.65 5.49 -8.32
CA SER A 42 -3.89 5.20 -7.61
C SER A 42 -4.03 6.07 -6.35
N VAL A 43 -5.28 6.37 -5.98
CA VAL A 43 -5.63 7.18 -4.81
C VAL A 43 -6.51 6.37 -3.87
N ILE A 44 -6.04 6.16 -2.64
CA ILE A 44 -6.81 5.56 -1.57
C ILE A 44 -7.31 6.69 -0.66
N GLY A 45 -8.60 6.99 -0.77
CA GLY A 45 -9.23 8.13 -0.13
C GLY A 45 -9.24 8.06 1.40
N ALA A 46 -9.45 9.20 2.03
CA ALA A 46 -9.37 9.34 3.49
C ALA A 46 -10.37 8.44 4.21
N GLY A 47 -9.91 7.76 5.26
CA GLY A 47 -10.74 6.87 6.08
C GLY A 47 -11.27 5.62 5.37
N THR A 48 -10.91 5.38 4.12
CA THR A 48 -11.34 4.18 3.38
C THR A 48 -10.61 2.94 3.87
N THR A 49 -11.28 1.78 3.77
CA THR A 49 -10.69 0.48 4.10
C THR A 49 -10.76 -0.44 2.89
N VAL A 50 -9.60 -0.81 2.38
CA VAL A 50 -9.44 -1.71 1.23
C VAL A 50 -9.13 -3.10 1.79
N VAL A 51 -10.05 -4.03 1.56
CA VAL A 51 -9.92 -5.45 1.90
C VAL A 51 -9.99 -6.30 0.64
N SER A 52 -9.48 -7.52 0.71
CA SER A 52 -9.79 -8.56 -0.27
C SER A 52 -11.28 -8.86 -0.30
N GLU A 53 -11.77 -9.34 -1.45
CA GLU A 53 -13.14 -9.85 -1.48
C GLU A 53 -13.20 -11.12 -0.64
N PRO A 54 -14.21 -11.25 0.24
CA PRO A 54 -14.43 -12.49 0.95
C PRO A 54 -14.78 -13.56 -0.07
N ASP A 55 -14.20 -14.73 0.10
CA ASP A 55 -14.59 -15.87 -0.70
C ASP A 55 -15.99 -16.33 -0.26
N LEU A 56 -16.96 -16.20 -1.17
CA LEU A 56 -18.37 -16.50 -0.89
C LEU A 56 -18.77 -17.94 -1.23
N HIS A 57 -17.87 -18.76 -1.79
CA HIS A 57 -18.23 -20.11 -2.25
C HIS A 57 -18.81 -20.99 -1.12
N TRP A 58 -18.34 -20.77 0.12
CA TRP A 58 -18.85 -21.51 1.28
C TRP A 58 -20.28 -21.08 1.69
N PHE A 59 -20.72 -19.86 1.35
CA PHE A 59 -22.13 -19.44 1.52
C PHE A 59 -23.03 -20.00 0.43
N GLU A 60 -22.51 -20.16 -0.79
CA GLU A 60 -23.26 -20.71 -1.92
C GLU A 60 -23.49 -22.21 -1.78
N ASN A 61 -22.48 -22.98 -1.34
CA ASN A 61 -22.63 -24.41 -1.10
C ASN A 61 -23.62 -24.72 0.04
N ALA A 62 -23.66 -23.87 1.08
CA ALA A 62 -24.62 -24.02 2.19
C ALA A 62 -26.08 -23.71 1.81
N ARG A 63 -26.32 -23.14 0.62
CA ARG A 63 -27.68 -22.87 0.10
C ARG A 63 -28.23 -24.01 -0.74
N ASP A 64 -27.40 -24.94 -1.21
CA ASP A 64 -27.89 -26.11 -1.92
C ASP A 64 -28.21 -27.23 -0.89
N PRO A 65 -29.49 -27.53 -0.64
CA PRO A 65 -29.87 -28.60 0.30
C PRO A 65 -29.46 -30.01 -0.18
N ASN A 66 -28.94 -30.15 -1.40
CA ASN A 66 -28.38 -31.39 -1.93
C ASN A 66 -26.84 -31.38 -2.01
N ALA A 67 -26.16 -30.34 -1.50
CA ALA A 67 -24.71 -30.35 -1.43
C ALA A 67 -24.27 -31.51 -0.54
N GLU A 68 -23.56 -32.48 -1.12
CA GLU A 68 -23.00 -33.61 -0.39
C GLU A 68 -22.05 -33.06 0.68
N GLU A 69 -22.40 -33.26 1.95
CA GLU A 69 -21.48 -33.04 3.06
C GLU A 69 -20.42 -34.14 2.97
N ASP A 70 -19.27 -33.84 2.37
CA ASP A 70 -18.12 -34.74 2.35
C ASP A 70 -17.71 -35.04 3.80
N GLU A 71 -18.18 -36.16 4.37
CA GLU A 71 -17.93 -36.59 5.75
C GLU A 71 -16.43 -36.86 6.06
N ASP A 72 -15.58 -36.90 5.02
CA ASP A 72 -14.15 -37.21 5.08
C ASP A 72 -13.22 -35.99 4.83
N ASP A 73 -13.71 -34.75 4.99
CA ASP A 73 -12.87 -33.55 4.75
C ASP A 73 -11.88 -33.30 5.92
N ASP A 74 -10.76 -34.02 5.88
CA ASP A 74 -9.62 -33.88 6.79
C ASP A 74 -9.30 -32.40 7.08
N GLU A 75 -9.11 -32.05 8.36
CA GLU A 75 -8.89 -30.65 8.79
C GLU A 75 -7.65 -30.00 8.11
N ARG A 76 -6.69 -30.82 7.67
CA ARG A 76 -5.55 -30.41 6.82
C ARG A 76 -5.99 -30.03 5.41
N GLN A 77 -6.87 -30.81 4.79
CA GLN A 77 -7.44 -30.59 3.46
C GLN A 77 -8.28 -29.30 3.44
N ARG A 78 -9.06 -29.08 4.50
CA ARG A 78 -9.86 -27.86 4.70
C ARG A 78 -8.97 -26.61 4.87
N ARG A 79 -7.87 -26.72 5.63
CA ARG A 79 -6.89 -25.64 5.80
C ARG A 79 -6.11 -25.35 4.52
N SER A 80 -5.76 -26.37 3.72
CA SER A 80 -5.12 -26.15 2.42
C SER A 80 -6.09 -25.50 1.42
N ARG A 81 -7.37 -25.89 1.40
CA ARG A 81 -8.39 -25.21 0.58
C ARG A 81 -8.57 -23.75 0.96
N LEU A 82 -8.64 -23.43 2.26
CA LEU A 82 -8.71 -22.04 2.73
C LEU A 82 -7.47 -21.20 2.36
N LEU A 83 -6.30 -21.81 2.26
CA LEU A 83 -5.08 -21.12 1.82
C LEU A 83 -5.04 -20.95 0.30
N ASP A 84 -5.54 -21.93 -0.46
CA ASP A 84 -5.70 -21.84 -1.92
C ASP A 84 -6.79 -20.84 -2.34
N SER A 85 -7.77 -20.61 -1.48
CA SER A 85 -8.90 -19.71 -1.72
C SER A 85 -8.63 -18.25 -1.35
N LEU A 86 -7.43 -17.92 -0.87
CA LEU A 86 -7.03 -16.52 -0.65
C LEU A 86 -6.90 -15.81 -2.01
N VAL A 87 -8.01 -15.24 -2.48
CA VAL A 87 -8.04 -14.42 -3.68
C VAL A 87 -7.33 -13.09 -3.37
N ILE A 88 -6.13 -12.93 -3.93
CA ILE A 88 -5.41 -11.67 -3.87
C ILE A 88 -6.20 -10.62 -4.67
N ARG A 89 -6.66 -9.58 -3.98
CA ARG A 89 -7.32 -8.46 -4.65
C ARG A 89 -6.27 -7.58 -5.32
N THR A 90 -6.30 -7.52 -6.65
CA THR A 90 -5.43 -6.63 -7.43
C THR A 90 -6.18 -5.36 -7.81
N LEU A 91 -5.73 -4.22 -7.31
CA LEU A 91 -6.16 -2.91 -7.77
C LEU A 91 -5.33 -2.50 -8.99
N PRO A 92 -5.93 -2.32 -10.17
CA PRO A 92 -5.20 -1.91 -11.37
C PRO A 92 -4.68 -0.47 -11.23
N ASP A 93 -3.84 -0.06 -12.19
CA ASP A 93 -3.37 1.32 -12.27
C ASP A 93 -4.55 2.30 -12.40
N PHE A 94 -4.35 3.54 -11.97
CA PHE A 94 -5.36 4.61 -12.02
C PHE A 94 -6.64 4.31 -11.22
N THR A 95 -6.53 3.49 -10.18
CA THR A 95 -7.67 3.18 -9.31
C THR A 95 -7.85 4.25 -8.25
N VAL A 96 -9.08 4.73 -8.07
CA VAL A 96 -9.47 5.62 -6.98
C VAL A 96 -10.48 4.91 -6.10
N ILE A 97 -10.18 4.80 -4.80
CA ILE A 97 -11.09 4.26 -3.80
C ILE A 97 -11.54 5.38 -2.88
N TYR A 98 -12.85 5.55 -2.70
CA TYR A 98 -13.40 6.66 -1.92
C TYR A 98 -14.69 6.28 -1.20
N GLY A 99 -15.09 7.12 -0.25
CA GLY A 99 -16.33 6.99 0.50
C GLY A 99 -16.31 5.91 1.58
N ALA A 100 -17.31 5.92 2.46
CA ALA A 100 -17.39 4.97 3.58
C ALA A 100 -17.56 3.51 3.14
N SER A 101 -18.15 3.29 1.97
CA SER A 101 -18.34 1.96 1.37
C SER A 101 -17.14 1.48 0.55
N SER A 102 -16.03 2.23 0.53
CA SER A 102 -14.83 1.92 -0.27
C SER A 102 -15.16 1.66 -1.74
N VAL A 103 -15.94 2.57 -2.34
CA VAL A 103 -16.33 2.50 -3.75
C VAL A 103 -15.09 2.62 -4.62
N GLN A 104 -14.96 1.72 -5.59
CA GLN A 104 -13.87 1.71 -6.54
C GLN A 104 -14.32 2.40 -7.83
N SER A 105 -13.50 3.33 -8.31
CA SER A 105 -13.59 3.89 -9.67
C SER A 105 -12.24 3.77 -10.36
N THR A 106 -12.27 3.45 -11.66
CA THR A 106 -11.07 3.50 -12.49
C THR A 106 -11.05 4.82 -13.25
N TRP A 107 -9.97 5.57 -13.12
CA TRP A 107 -9.80 6.82 -13.85
C TRP A 107 -9.34 6.53 -15.28
N SER A 108 -9.88 7.27 -16.25
CA SER A 108 -9.57 7.15 -17.67
C SER A 108 -8.14 7.55 -18.04
N GLY A 109 -7.39 8.16 -17.11
CA GLY A 109 -6.06 8.73 -17.37
C GLY A 109 -6.10 10.10 -18.05
N GLU A 110 -7.29 10.63 -18.35
CA GLU A 110 -7.45 11.98 -18.90
C GLU A 110 -7.02 13.02 -17.86
N GLY A 111 -5.97 13.79 -18.17
CA GLY A 111 -5.38 14.74 -17.22
C GLY A 111 -4.18 14.20 -16.43
N ILE A 112 -3.57 13.08 -16.84
CA ILE A 112 -2.40 12.50 -16.19
C ILE A 112 -1.26 13.50 -15.94
N GLY A 113 -1.00 14.42 -16.88
CA GLY A 113 0.02 15.46 -16.70
C GLY A 113 -0.31 16.42 -15.55
N GLN A 114 -1.60 16.75 -15.38
CA GLN A 114 -2.06 17.58 -14.27
C GLN A 114 -1.96 16.83 -12.93
N ALA A 115 -2.31 15.54 -12.90
CA ALA A 115 -2.16 14.72 -11.71
C ALA A 115 -0.69 14.56 -11.30
N ILE A 116 0.20 14.29 -12.25
CA ILE A 116 1.66 14.26 -12.01
C ILE A 116 2.14 15.61 -11.50
N GLY A 117 1.69 16.71 -12.12
CA GLY A 117 2.03 18.07 -11.69
C GLY A 117 1.57 18.36 -10.27
N LEU A 118 0.34 18.00 -9.92
CA LEU A 118 -0.22 18.13 -8.57
C LEU A 118 0.56 17.29 -7.57
N HIS A 119 0.87 16.04 -7.91
CA HIS A 119 1.66 15.14 -7.09
C HIS A 119 3.07 15.71 -6.83
N ALA A 120 3.75 16.19 -7.87
CA ALA A 120 5.06 16.83 -7.75
C ALA A 120 5.01 18.08 -6.86
N LYS A 121 3.97 18.92 -7.01
CA LYS A 121 3.76 20.09 -6.14
C LYS A 121 3.53 19.70 -4.69
N HIS A 122 2.80 18.61 -4.45
CA HIS A 122 2.59 18.09 -3.09
C HIS A 122 3.90 17.60 -2.46
N LEU A 123 4.73 16.87 -3.22
CA LEU A 123 6.05 16.44 -2.74
C LEU A 123 6.97 17.64 -2.41
N LEU A 124 6.98 18.66 -3.27
CA LEU A 124 7.73 19.90 -3.01
C LEU A 124 7.25 20.61 -1.76
N TYR A 125 5.94 20.76 -1.59
CA TYR A 125 5.34 21.36 -0.40
C TYR A 125 5.74 20.62 0.87
N LEU A 126 5.69 19.28 0.86
CA LEU A 126 6.11 18.47 2.01
C LEU A 126 7.61 18.60 2.27
N ALA A 127 8.46 18.61 1.23
CA ALA A 127 9.89 18.81 1.37
C ALA A 127 10.23 20.17 2.03
N GLU A 128 9.48 21.22 1.71
CA GLU A 128 9.66 22.56 2.28
C GLU A 128 9.07 22.72 3.70
N THR A 129 8.00 21.99 4.02
CA THR A 129 7.25 22.16 5.27
C THR A 129 7.63 21.17 6.36
N LEU A 130 7.89 19.91 6.03
CA LEU A 130 8.22 18.87 7.02
C LEU A 130 9.41 19.24 7.90
N PRO A 131 10.52 19.82 7.38
CA PRO A 131 11.65 20.24 8.21
C PRO A 131 11.29 21.30 9.27
N LYS A 132 10.26 22.11 9.04
CA LYS A 132 9.83 23.16 9.98
C LYS A 132 9.13 22.59 11.21
N PHE A 133 8.45 21.45 11.06
CA PHE A 133 7.63 20.83 12.10
C PHE A 133 8.28 19.60 12.74
N HIS A 134 9.16 18.92 12.02
CA HIS A 134 9.86 17.75 12.53
C HIS A 134 11.22 18.18 13.09
N ARG A 135 11.48 17.87 14.36
CA ARG A 135 12.82 18.03 14.95
C ARG A 135 13.75 17.01 14.31
N ILE A 136 14.32 17.37 13.16
CA ILE A 136 15.41 16.62 12.56
C ILE A 136 16.55 16.69 13.57
N ARG A 137 16.92 15.57 14.20
CA ARG A 137 18.21 15.53 14.91
C ARG A 137 19.28 15.64 13.83
N PRO A 138 20.08 16.71 13.76
CA PRO A 138 21.25 16.68 12.90
C PRO A 138 22.11 15.51 13.41
N SER A 139 22.33 14.50 12.58
CA SER A 139 23.31 13.47 12.85
C SER A 139 24.67 14.14 12.87
N THR A 140 25.16 14.49 14.05
CA THR A 140 26.54 14.92 14.26
C THR A 140 27.45 13.70 14.12
N THR A 141 27.58 13.20 12.90
CA THR A 141 28.73 12.40 12.47
C THR A 141 29.50 13.28 11.50
N SER A 142 30.10 14.35 12.03
CA SER A 142 31.26 14.94 11.39
C SER A 142 32.35 13.87 11.42
N SER A 143 32.51 13.13 10.32
CA SER A 143 33.74 12.39 10.04
C SER A 143 34.84 13.42 9.83
N LYS A 144 35.36 13.97 10.94
CA LYS A 144 36.62 14.69 10.96
C LYS A 144 37.69 13.63 10.70
N LEU A 145 38.00 13.41 9.44
CA LEU A 145 39.16 12.63 9.03
C LEU A 145 40.37 13.21 9.77
N PRO A 146 41.16 12.40 10.50
CA PRO A 146 42.37 12.88 11.13
C PRO A 146 43.34 13.38 10.03
N PRO A 147 44.10 14.47 10.27
CA PRO A 147 45.05 14.98 9.29
C PRO A 147 46.13 13.92 9.00
N PRO A 148 46.64 13.84 7.76
CA PRO A 148 47.69 12.89 7.43
C PRO A 148 48.95 13.20 8.24
N SER A 149 49.44 12.21 8.99
CA SER A 149 50.71 12.30 9.69
C SER A 149 51.84 12.48 8.67
N SER A 150 52.50 13.63 8.69
CA SER A 150 53.73 13.87 7.96
C SER A 150 54.85 13.00 8.58
N SER A 151 55.11 11.83 8.00
CA SER A 151 56.31 11.06 8.32
C SER A 151 57.51 11.77 7.69
N SER A 152 58.26 12.47 8.55
CA SER A 152 59.57 13.02 8.26
C SER A 152 60.49 11.93 7.72
N LYS A 153 61.27 12.32 6.71
CA LYS A 153 62.49 11.65 6.25
C LYS A 153 63.35 11.23 7.45
N ASN A 154 63.88 10.01 7.38
CA ASN A 154 65.30 9.68 7.58
C ASN A 154 65.57 8.29 6.98
#